data_AF-A0A1E1KEZ8-F1
#
_entry.id   AF-A0A1E1KEZ8-F1
#
_cell.length_a   1.000
_cell.length_b   1.000
_cell.length_c   1.000
_cell.angle_alpha   90.00
_cell.angle_beta   90.00
_cell.angle_gamma   90.00
#
_symmetry.space_group_name_H-M   'P 1'
#
loop_
_entity.id
_entity.type
_entity.pdbx_description
1 polymer ?
#
loop_
_entity_poly.entity_id
_entity_poly.type
_entity_poly.pdbx_seq_one_letter_code
_entity_poly.pdbx_strand_id
1 'polypeptide(L)'
;MFPVSDTWEDCFSKGMQGIFAAELKTHGPDEEIEMLTKAMVEKVIPRLLRPLETEGRTVVPRLVHGDLWDGNASVDVSTGSPLIFDATPYMLTTNELGPWRGARHKKTRAYVEEYMKHFQVSEPAVEFNDRRELYCLRFDMHASSLYPGNLRFRGIVKDTMYKLLDKYGEGYEGCAERHGLVAA
;
A
#
# COMPACT_ATOMS: atom_id res chain seq x y z
N MET A 1 -12.02 2.76 -7.01
CA MET A 1 -12.40 1.53 -6.29
C MET A 1 -11.55 0.40 -6.84
N PHE A 2 -11.04 -0.49 -5.98
CA PHE A 2 -10.20 -1.62 -6.41
C PHE A 2 -11.11 -2.63 -7.14
N PRO A 3 -10.76 -3.06 -8.37
CA PRO A 3 -11.60 -3.99 -9.11
C PRO A 3 -11.52 -5.39 -8.50
N VAL A 4 -12.57 -6.19 -8.73
CA VAL A 4 -12.54 -7.62 -8.42
C VAL A 4 -11.51 -8.31 -9.31
N SER A 5 -10.67 -9.13 -8.70
CA SER A 5 -9.51 -9.79 -9.32
C SER A 5 -9.28 -11.15 -8.67
N ASP A 6 -8.59 -12.05 -9.37
CA ASP A 6 -8.30 -13.41 -8.91
C ASP A 6 -7.12 -13.46 -7.92
N THR A 7 -6.23 -12.48 -7.96
CA THR A 7 -5.06 -12.36 -7.07
C THR A 7 -4.99 -10.99 -6.42
N TRP A 8 -4.31 -10.91 -5.29
CA TRP A 8 -4.06 -9.65 -4.59
C TRP A 8 -3.16 -8.71 -5.39
N GLU A 9 -2.12 -9.25 -6.05
CA GLU A 9 -1.25 -8.47 -6.93
C GLU A 9 -2.04 -7.76 -8.03
N ASP A 10 -2.95 -8.47 -8.71
CA ASP A 10 -3.74 -7.91 -9.81
C ASP A 10 -4.75 -6.87 -9.30
N CYS A 11 -5.45 -7.18 -8.21
CA CYS A 11 -6.38 -6.25 -7.54
C CYS A 11 -5.67 -4.93 -7.21
N PHE A 12 -4.51 -5.03 -6.54
CA PHE A 12 -3.77 -3.87 -6.09
C PHE A 12 -3.17 -3.07 -7.25
N SER A 13 -2.60 -3.74 -8.25
CA SER A 13 -2.03 -3.10 -9.44
C SER A 13 -3.05 -2.26 -10.18
N LYS A 14 -4.22 -2.84 -10.48
CA LYS A 14 -5.32 -2.13 -11.16
C LYS A 14 -5.88 -0.99 -10.30
N GLY A 15 -6.00 -1.20 -8.99
CA GLY A 15 -6.42 -0.17 -8.05
C GLY A 15 -5.46 1.03 -8.06
N MET A 16 -4.15 0.78 -8.00
CA MET A 16 -3.12 1.81 -8.06
C MET A 16 -3.09 2.55 -9.39
N GLN A 17 -3.24 1.86 -10.53
CA GLN A 17 -3.35 2.50 -11.84
C GLN A 17 -4.50 3.52 -11.89
N GLY A 18 -5.66 3.19 -11.31
CA GLY A 18 -6.78 4.13 -11.21
C GLY A 18 -6.46 5.38 -10.37
N ILE A 19 -5.71 5.21 -9.28
CA ILE A 19 -5.28 6.32 -8.41
C ILE A 19 -4.23 7.19 -9.13
N PHE A 20 -3.28 6.58 -9.85
CA PHE A 20 -2.30 7.29 -10.68
C PHE A 20 -2.98 8.15 -11.75
N ALA A 21 -3.97 7.56 -12.45
CA ALA A 21 -4.75 8.29 -13.44
C ALA A 21 -5.52 9.46 -12.83
N ALA A 22 -6.07 9.30 -11.62
CA ALA A 22 -6.77 10.36 -10.90
C ALA A 22 -5.81 11.50 -10.52
N GLU A 23 -4.59 11.18 -10.08
CA GLU A 23 -3.60 12.19 -9.69
C GLU A 23 -3.11 13.02 -10.89
N LEU A 24 -2.80 12.36 -12.01
CA LEU A 24 -2.43 13.03 -13.26
C LEU A 24 -3.59 13.87 -13.81
N LYS A 25 -4.84 13.41 -13.65
CA LYS A 25 -6.02 14.21 -14.02
C LYS A 25 -6.14 15.49 -13.19
N THR A 26 -5.79 15.44 -11.91
CA THR A 26 -5.90 16.58 -10.99
C THR A 26 -4.82 17.64 -11.23
N HIS A 27 -3.58 17.22 -11.47
CA HIS A 27 -2.43 18.13 -11.51
C HIS A 27 -1.81 18.29 -12.91
N GLY A 28 -2.27 17.53 -13.89
CA GLY A 28 -1.73 17.51 -15.23
C GLY A 28 -0.55 16.54 -15.42
N PRO A 29 -0.07 16.42 -16.67
CA PRO A 29 1.00 15.51 -17.05
C PRO A 29 2.32 15.87 -16.36
N ASP A 30 3.08 14.85 -16.00
CA ASP A 30 4.38 14.95 -15.34
C ASP A 30 5.20 13.71 -15.74
N GLU A 31 6.23 13.90 -16.57
CA GLU A 31 7.02 12.81 -17.17
C GLU A 31 7.66 11.91 -16.09
N GLU A 32 8.07 12.50 -14.98
CA GLU A 32 8.68 11.78 -13.86
C GLU A 32 7.64 10.91 -13.14
N ILE A 33 6.44 11.43 -12.86
CA ILE A 33 5.34 10.62 -12.30
C ILE A 33 4.94 9.50 -13.25
N GLU A 34 4.84 9.76 -14.54
CA GLU A 34 4.48 8.72 -15.52
C GLU A 34 5.52 7.59 -15.56
N MET A 35 6.80 7.95 -15.58
CA MET A 35 7.90 6.98 -15.51
C MET A 35 7.88 6.18 -14.20
N LEU A 36 7.75 6.86 -13.06
CA LEU A 36 7.73 6.21 -11.75
C LEU A 36 6.52 5.30 -11.59
N THR A 37 5.31 5.76 -11.94
CA THR A 37 4.08 4.97 -11.83
C THR A 37 4.13 3.71 -12.70
N LYS A 38 4.68 3.81 -13.91
CA LYS A 38 4.94 2.65 -14.77
C LYS A 38 5.89 1.66 -14.10
N ALA A 39 7.04 2.13 -13.62
CA ALA A 39 8.03 1.28 -12.96
C ALA A 39 7.49 0.62 -11.68
N MET A 40 6.64 1.32 -10.92
CA MET A 40 5.97 0.76 -9.74
C MET A 40 5.07 -0.42 -10.10
N VAL A 41 4.27 -0.31 -11.16
CA VAL A 41 3.37 -1.38 -11.62
C VAL A 41 4.14 -2.55 -12.23
N GLU A 42 5.20 -2.28 -12.99
CA GLU A 42 5.94 -3.33 -13.70
C GLU A 42 6.95 -4.07 -12.82
N LYS A 43 7.51 -3.39 -11.80
CA LYS A 43 8.63 -3.95 -11.00
C LYS A 43 8.26 -4.12 -9.54
N VAL A 44 7.87 -3.05 -8.87
CA VAL A 44 7.76 -3.03 -7.40
C VAL A 44 6.55 -3.78 -6.89
N ILE A 45 5.36 -3.51 -7.45
CA ILE A 45 4.11 -4.13 -7.00
C ILE A 45 4.18 -5.67 -7.15
N PRO A 46 4.55 -6.22 -8.33
CA PRO A 46 4.78 -7.65 -8.47
C PRO A 46 5.80 -8.20 -7.48
N ARG A 47 6.93 -7.51 -7.31
CA ARG A 47 7.99 -7.97 -6.43
C ARG A 47 7.54 -8.09 -4.97
N LEU A 48 6.72 -7.17 -4.49
CA LEU A 48 6.28 -7.14 -3.09
C LEU A 48 5.02 -7.96 -2.81
N LEU A 49 4.11 -8.09 -3.79
CA LEU A 49 2.80 -8.71 -3.57
C LEU A 49 2.70 -10.13 -4.11
N ARG A 50 3.35 -10.45 -5.24
CA ARG A 50 3.34 -11.81 -5.79
C ARG A 50 3.81 -12.88 -4.80
N PRO A 51 4.88 -12.66 -4.00
CA PRO A 51 5.31 -13.62 -3.01
C PRO A 51 4.20 -14.06 -2.05
N LEU A 52 3.23 -13.20 -1.73
CA LEU A 52 2.15 -13.53 -0.79
C LEU A 52 1.27 -14.71 -1.24
N GLU A 53 1.23 -14.98 -2.55
CA GLU A 53 0.36 -15.97 -3.19
C GLU A 53 1.14 -17.03 -3.99
N THR A 54 2.47 -17.00 -3.93
CA THR A 54 3.35 -18.01 -4.55
C THR A 54 4.07 -18.86 -3.50
N GLU A 55 4.81 -19.88 -3.94
CA GLU A 55 5.54 -20.80 -3.05
C GLU A 55 4.61 -21.52 -2.05
N GLY A 56 3.40 -21.86 -2.48
CA GLY A 56 2.38 -22.52 -1.65
C GLY A 56 1.72 -21.60 -0.61
N ARG A 57 2.03 -20.30 -0.63
CA ARG A 57 1.36 -19.30 0.22
C ARG A 57 0.01 -18.93 -0.37
N THR A 58 -0.91 -18.55 0.50
CA THR A 58 -2.21 -18.06 0.10
C THR A 58 -2.58 -16.88 0.96
N VAL A 59 -3.17 -15.93 0.28
CA VAL A 59 -3.70 -14.72 0.85
C VAL A 59 -5.13 -15.00 1.33
N VAL A 60 -5.42 -14.79 2.61
CA VAL A 60 -6.76 -14.96 3.19
C VAL A 60 -7.50 -13.62 3.18
N PRO A 61 -8.54 -13.45 2.35
CA PRO A 61 -9.32 -12.20 2.31
C PRO A 61 -9.85 -11.81 3.69
N ARG A 62 -9.68 -10.55 4.06
CA ARG A 62 -10.22 -9.99 5.30
C ARG A 62 -11.04 -8.75 4.98
N LEU A 63 -12.12 -8.55 5.75
CA LEU A 63 -12.83 -7.28 5.73
C LEU A 63 -11.91 -6.23 6.35
N VAL A 64 -11.68 -5.16 5.60
CA VAL A 64 -10.93 -4.00 6.09
C VAL A 64 -11.77 -2.74 6.01
N HIS A 65 -11.52 -1.80 6.91
CA HIS A 65 -12.12 -0.48 6.95
C HIS A 65 -11.77 0.37 5.72
N GLY A 66 -10.55 0.20 5.18
CA GLY A 66 -10.07 0.83 3.95
C GLY A 66 -9.66 2.31 4.03
N ASP A 67 -10.12 3.02 5.07
CA ASP A 67 -9.70 4.40 5.39
C ASP A 67 -9.53 4.64 6.90
N LEU A 68 -8.85 3.72 7.61
CA LEU A 68 -8.73 3.81 9.06
C LEU A 68 -7.53 4.70 9.45
N TRP A 69 -7.77 5.98 9.70
CA TRP A 69 -6.78 6.91 10.23
C TRP A 69 -7.31 7.61 11.50
N ASP A 70 -6.51 8.48 12.12
CA ASP A 70 -6.89 9.15 13.37
C ASP A 70 -8.12 10.06 13.26
N GLY A 71 -8.45 10.58 12.08
CA GLY A 71 -9.70 11.30 11.84
C GLY A 71 -10.95 10.41 11.83
N ASN A 72 -10.79 9.13 11.50
CA ASN A 72 -11.87 8.14 11.35
C ASN A 72 -11.95 7.16 12.53
N ALA A 73 -11.29 7.48 13.64
CA ALA A 73 -11.29 6.66 14.85
C ALA A 73 -11.43 7.54 16.09
N SER A 74 -12.30 7.13 17.01
CA SER A 74 -12.49 7.79 18.30
C SER A 74 -12.72 6.75 19.41
N VAL A 75 -12.98 7.23 20.62
CA VAL A 75 -13.33 6.42 21.78
C VAL A 75 -14.64 6.94 22.35
N ASP A 76 -15.58 6.05 22.58
CA ASP A 76 -16.82 6.37 23.27
C ASP A 76 -16.51 6.77 24.72
N VAL A 77 -16.91 7.98 25.12
CA VAL A 77 -16.59 8.53 26.44
C VAL A 77 -17.29 7.82 27.60
N SER A 78 -18.43 7.18 27.33
CA SER A 78 -19.23 6.50 28.35
C SER A 78 -18.77 5.07 28.59
N THR A 79 -18.31 4.38 27.54
CA THR A 79 -17.93 2.96 27.60
C THR A 79 -16.42 2.72 27.52
N GLY A 80 -15.65 3.70 27.05
CA GLY A 80 -14.24 3.52 26.71
C GLY A 80 -14.01 2.64 25.48
N SER A 81 -15.05 2.28 24.73
CA SER A 81 -14.95 1.40 23.56
C SER A 81 -14.49 2.15 22.30
N PRO A 82 -13.78 1.50 21.37
CA PRO A 82 -13.37 2.13 20.13
C PRO A 82 -14.57 2.38 19.21
N LEU A 83 -14.57 3.55 18.56
CA LEU A 83 -15.50 3.94 17.51
C LEU A 83 -14.72 4.15 16.20
N ILE A 84 -15.28 3.68 15.08
CA ILE A 84 -14.71 3.83 13.73
C ILE A 84 -15.77 4.38 12.78
N PHE A 85 -15.37 5.28 11.86
CA PHE A 85 -16.27 6.05 11.01
C PHE A 85 -15.79 6.06 9.55
N ASP A 86 -16.69 6.36 8.62
CA ASP A 86 -16.38 6.59 7.20
C ASP A 86 -15.59 5.44 6.53
N ALA A 87 -16.04 4.21 6.82
CA ALA A 87 -15.48 3.03 6.21
C ALA A 87 -15.62 3.07 4.68
N THR A 88 -14.52 2.80 3.99
CA THR A 88 -14.49 2.54 2.54
C THR A 88 -14.05 1.10 2.32
N PRO A 89 -14.90 0.12 2.70
CA PRO A 89 -14.48 -1.26 2.78
C PRO A 89 -14.08 -1.79 1.40
N TYR A 90 -12.94 -2.46 1.34
CA TYR A 90 -12.50 -3.26 0.21
C TYR A 90 -11.86 -4.56 0.72
N MET A 91 -11.65 -5.54 -0.14
CA MET A 91 -10.91 -6.75 0.27
C MET A 91 -9.42 -6.44 0.23
N LEU A 92 -8.80 -6.42 1.40
CA LEU A 92 -7.36 -6.38 1.58
C LEU A 92 -6.95 -7.63 2.33
N THR A 93 -5.77 -8.08 1.98
CA THR A 93 -5.03 -9.01 2.79
C THR A 93 -3.73 -8.37 3.20
N THR A 94 -3.32 -8.62 4.44
CA THR A 94 -2.00 -8.28 5.01
C THR A 94 -1.83 -6.89 5.67
N ASN A 95 -2.84 -6.48 6.43
CA ASN A 95 -2.84 -5.36 7.41
C ASN A 95 -3.09 -3.95 6.88
N GLU A 96 -4.16 -3.38 7.42
CA GLU A 96 -4.70 -2.02 7.29
C GLU A 96 -3.78 -0.89 7.79
N LEU A 97 -2.49 -1.14 7.95
CA LEU A 97 -1.54 -0.25 8.63
C LEU A 97 -0.81 0.70 7.68
N GLY A 98 -1.16 0.68 6.38
CA GLY A 98 -0.69 1.64 5.38
C GLY A 98 -0.89 3.10 5.80
N PRO A 99 -2.11 3.56 6.12
CA PRO A 99 -2.34 4.94 6.53
C PRO A 99 -1.61 5.28 7.83
N TRP A 100 -1.36 4.31 8.71
CA TRP A 100 -0.68 4.57 10.00
C TRP A 100 0.83 4.82 9.85
N ARG A 101 1.39 4.69 8.64
CA ARG A 101 2.81 4.96 8.39
C ARG A 101 3.08 6.45 8.15
N GLY A 102 2.18 7.15 7.47
CA GLY A 102 2.40 8.54 7.07
C GLY A 102 2.59 9.44 8.29
N ALA A 103 3.64 10.28 8.30
CA ALA A 103 3.98 11.14 9.44
C ALA A 103 2.86 12.12 9.87
N ARG A 104 1.86 12.34 9.02
CA ARG A 104 0.67 13.13 9.32
C ARG A 104 -0.32 12.44 10.27
N HIS A 105 -0.23 11.12 10.39
CA HIS A 105 -1.19 10.32 11.14
C HIS A 105 -0.68 10.03 12.56
N LYS A 106 -1.60 10.08 13.53
CA LYS A 106 -1.27 9.97 14.96
C LYS A 106 -1.28 8.53 15.49
N LYS A 107 -1.31 7.54 14.60
CA LYS A 107 -1.29 6.12 14.94
C LYS A 107 0.15 5.69 15.17
N THR A 108 0.60 5.86 16.42
CA THR A 108 1.99 5.64 16.84
C THR A 108 2.42 4.17 16.74
N ARG A 109 3.73 3.93 16.92
CA ARG A 109 4.32 2.59 16.99
C ARG A 109 3.56 1.66 17.95
N ALA A 110 3.05 2.18 19.06
CA ALA A 110 2.29 1.40 20.04
C ALA A 110 1.01 0.77 19.45
N TYR A 111 0.29 1.46 18.57
CA TYR A 111 -0.90 0.90 17.89
C TYR A 111 -0.53 -0.25 16.96
N VAL A 112 0.58 -0.10 16.22
CA VAL A 112 1.09 -1.14 15.32
C VAL A 112 1.56 -2.35 16.12
N GLU A 113 2.32 -2.14 17.19
CA GLU A 113 2.80 -3.21 18.08
C GLU A 113 1.64 -3.96 18.72
N GLU A 114 0.61 -3.27 19.19
CA GLU A 114 -0.58 -3.91 19.76
C GLU A 114 -1.34 -4.73 18.73
N TYR A 115 -1.58 -4.18 17.53
CA TYR A 115 -2.25 -4.89 16.44
C TYR A 115 -1.52 -6.19 16.08
N MET A 116 -0.18 -6.15 16.07
CA MET A 116 0.67 -7.29 15.69
C MET A 116 0.67 -8.41 16.73
N LYS A 117 0.20 -8.17 17.96
CA LYS A 117 -0.05 -9.25 18.93
C LYS A 117 -1.24 -10.13 18.54
N HIS A 118 -2.16 -9.58 17.75
CA HIS A 118 -3.40 -10.25 17.36
C HIS A 118 -3.40 -10.77 15.92
N PHE A 119 -2.57 -10.18 15.06
CA PHE A 119 -2.49 -10.52 13.64
C PHE A 119 -1.06 -10.83 13.22
N GLN A 120 -0.86 -12.06 12.76
CA GLN A 120 0.42 -12.52 12.26
C GLN A 120 0.78 -11.80 10.95
N VAL A 121 2.05 -11.41 10.85
CA VAL A 121 2.65 -10.90 9.62
C VAL A 121 2.62 -11.98 8.55
N SER A 122 2.17 -11.61 7.35
CA SER A 122 2.23 -12.51 6.20
C SER A 122 3.67 -12.70 5.72
N GLU A 123 4.02 -13.92 5.37
CA GLU A 123 5.33 -14.22 4.78
C GLU A 123 5.44 -13.66 3.35
N PRO A 124 6.62 -13.16 2.91
CA PRO A 124 7.87 -13.05 3.67
C PRO A 124 7.83 -11.93 4.73
N ALA A 125 8.12 -12.26 5.99
CA ALA A 125 8.02 -11.30 7.10
C ALA A 125 9.07 -10.19 7.03
N VAL A 126 10.24 -10.47 6.44
CA VAL A 126 11.33 -9.48 6.25
C VAL A 126 10.91 -8.29 5.39
N GLU A 127 9.92 -8.46 4.51
CA GLU A 127 9.39 -7.44 3.60
C GLU A 127 8.13 -6.75 4.13
N PHE A 128 7.71 -7.06 5.36
CA PHE A 128 6.51 -6.49 5.95
C PHE A 128 6.53 -4.96 5.95
N ASN A 129 7.64 -4.37 6.37
CA ASN A 129 7.77 -2.91 6.40
C ASN A 129 7.82 -2.30 5.00
N ASP A 130 8.29 -3.03 3.99
CA ASP A 130 8.32 -2.56 2.62
C ASP A 130 6.92 -2.60 1.98
N ARG A 131 6.16 -3.67 2.21
CA ARG A 131 4.74 -3.74 1.84
C ARG A 131 3.92 -2.63 2.50
N ARG A 132 4.20 -2.30 3.77
CA ARG A 132 3.57 -1.15 4.43
C ARG A 132 3.90 0.19 3.79
N GLU A 133 5.10 0.36 3.22
CA GLU A 133 5.46 1.57 2.46
C GLU A 133 4.64 1.64 1.18
N LEU A 134 4.54 0.52 0.44
CA LEU A 134 3.71 0.41 -0.74
C LEU A 134 2.22 0.69 -0.44
N TYR A 135 1.70 0.19 0.68
CA TYR A 135 0.33 0.48 1.09
C TYR A 135 0.15 1.93 1.55
N CYS A 136 1.16 2.58 2.14
CA CYS A 136 1.11 4.01 2.46
C CYS A 136 1.09 4.87 1.19
N LEU A 137 1.88 4.49 0.17
CA LEU A 137 1.93 5.17 -1.12
C LEU A 137 0.54 5.32 -1.75
N ARG A 138 -0.33 4.32 -1.61
CA ARG A 138 -1.74 4.40 -2.03
C ARG A 138 -2.46 5.60 -1.40
N PHE A 139 -2.31 5.80 -0.09
CA PHE A 139 -2.95 6.91 0.63
C PHE A 139 -2.32 8.25 0.27
N ASP A 140 -1.00 8.31 0.11
CA ASP A 140 -0.29 9.54 -0.27
C ASP A 140 -0.64 9.98 -1.69
N MET A 141 -0.73 9.03 -2.62
CA MET A 141 -1.14 9.28 -3.98
C MET A 141 -2.62 9.67 -4.06
N HIS A 142 -3.49 9.02 -3.29
CA HIS A 142 -4.89 9.40 -3.21
C HIS A 142 -5.04 10.82 -2.64
N ALA A 143 -4.32 11.17 -1.57
CA ALA A 143 -4.29 12.53 -1.04
C ALA A 143 -3.78 13.54 -2.08
N SER A 144 -2.74 13.20 -2.85
CA SER A 144 -2.28 14.05 -3.96
C SER A 144 -3.39 14.29 -4.98
N SER A 145 -4.17 13.26 -5.34
CA SER A 145 -5.26 13.39 -6.31
C SER A 145 -6.45 14.25 -5.86
N LEU A 146 -6.60 14.51 -4.56
CA LEU A 146 -7.77 15.23 -3.99
C LEU A 146 -7.57 16.74 -3.87
N TYR A 147 -6.32 17.24 -3.87
CA TYR A 147 -6.02 18.65 -3.58
C TYR A 147 -5.33 19.34 -4.76
N PRO A 148 -6.09 19.82 -5.77
CA PRO A 148 -5.53 20.53 -6.92
C PRO A 148 -4.57 21.65 -6.52
N GLY A 149 -3.40 21.71 -7.17
CA GLY A 149 -2.38 22.74 -6.91
C GLY A 149 -1.54 22.53 -5.64
N ASN A 150 -1.86 21.56 -4.78
CA ASN A 150 -1.03 21.19 -3.65
C ASN A 150 -0.06 20.05 -4.02
N LEU A 151 1.15 20.41 -4.43
CA LEU A 151 2.17 19.45 -4.89
C LEU A 151 2.98 18.80 -3.75
N ARG A 152 2.68 19.11 -2.48
CA ARG A 152 3.41 18.53 -1.34
C ARG A 152 3.30 17.01 -1.32
N PHE A 153 2.09 16.47 -1.54
CA PHE A 153 1.88 15.02 -1.57
C PHE A 153 2.54 14.38 -2.78
N ARG A 154 2.51 15.04 -3.95
CA ARG A 154 3.24 14.59 -5.14
C ARG A 154 4.73 14.44 -4.87
N GLY A 155 5.37 15.37 -4.16
CA GLY A 155 6.77 15.25 -3.75
C GLY A 155 7.02 14.03 -2.86
N ILE A 156 6.22 13.85 -1.81
CA ILE A 156 6.30 12.70 -0.89
C ILE A 156 6.14 11.37 -1.66
N VAL A 157 5.22 11.34 -2.61
CA VAL A 157 4.97 10.18 -3.48
C VAL A 157 6.19 9.86 -4.34
N LYS A 158 6.82 10.86 -4.97
CA LYS A 158 8.06 10.68 -5.76
C LYS A 158 9.18 10.10 -4.90
N ASP A 159 9.44 10.68 -3.74
CA ASP A 159 10.47 10.20 -2.80
C ASP A 159 10.24 8.73 -2.41
N THR A 160 8.98 8.39 -2.13
CA THR A 160 8.58 7.03 -1.75
C THR A 160 8.76 6.04 -2.91
N MET A 161 8.38 6.43 -4.14
CA MET A 161 8.56 5.61 -5.33
C MET A 161 10.03 5.37 -5.64
N TYR A 162 10.87 6.41 -5.57
CA TYR A 162 12.32 6.26 -5.75
C TYR A 162 12.93 5.32 -4.72
N LYS A 163 12.58 5.47 -3.44
CA LYS A 163 13.05 4.57 -2.37
C LYS A 163 12.68 3.11 -2.63
N LEU A 164 11.46 2.85 -3.08
CA LEU A 164 11.01 1.49 -3.39
C LEU A 164 11.69 0.94 -4.65
N LEU A 165 11.91 1.78 -5.67
CA LEU A 165 12.62 1.39 -6.89
C LEU A 165 14.11 1.14 -6.66
N ASP A 166 14.76 1.89 -5.77
CA ASP A 166 16.16 1.64 -5.40
C ASP A 166 16.32 0.23 -4.80
N LYS A 167 15.36 -0.21 -3.99
CA LYS A 167 15.39 -1.53 -3.35
C LYS A 167 14.85 -2.67 -4.23
N TYR A 168 13.89 -2.40 -5.10
CA TYR A 168 13.12 -3.42 -5.83
C TYR A 168 13.09 -3.22 -7.36
N GLY A 169 13.93 -2.35 -7.91
CA GLY A 169 13.94 -1.97 -9.33
C GLY A 169 14.25 -3.12 -10.28
N GLU A 170 14.94 -4.16 -9.80
CA GLU A 170 15.19 -5.39 -10.55
C GLU A 170 13.92 -6.25 -10.74
N GLY A 171 12.84 -5.94 -10.02
CA GLY A 171 11.55 -6.62 -10.13
C GLY A 171 11.53 -8.03 -9.55
N TYR A 172 10.41 -8.74 -9.79
CA TYR A 172 10.23 -10.12 -9.31
C TYR A 172 11.20 -11.10 -9.96
N GLU A 173 11.34 -11.05 -11.29
CA GLU A 173 12.20 -11.95 -12.07
C GLU A 173 13.67 -11.81 -11.69
N GLY A 174 14.22 -10.59 -11.69
CA GLY A 174 15.61 -10.37 -11.28
C GLY A 174 15.88 -10.82 -9.84
N CYS A 175 14.90 -10.70 -8.95
CA CYS A 175 15.03 -11.22 -7.59
C CYS A 175 14.95 -12.75 -7.52
N ALA A 176 14.05 -13.37 -8.28
CA ALA A 176 13.92 -14.82 -8.34
C ALA A 176 15.20 -15.46 -8.91
N GLU A 177 15.82 -14.85 -9.92
CA GLU A 177 17.12 -15.26 -10.47
C GLU A 177 18.23 -15.23 -9.41
N ARG A 178 18.34 -14.14 -8.62
CA ARG A 178 19.34 -14.04 -7.53
C ARG A 178 19.18 -15.10 -6.44
N HIS A 179 17.95 -15.57 -6.21
CA HIS A 179 17.65 -16.58 -5.20
C HIS A 179 17.54 -18.00 -5.78
N GLY A 180 17.84 -18.19 -7.07
CA GLY A 180 17.80 -19.52 -7.71
C GLY A 180 16.39 -20.11 -7.79
N LEU A 181 15.36 -19.26 -7.79
CA LEU A 181 13.94 -19.66 -7.84
C LEU A 181 13.42 -19.78 -9.29
N VAL A 182 14.22 -19.42 -10.28
CA VAL A 182 13.93 -19.62 -11.70
C VAL A 182 14.73 -20.82 -12.19
N ALA A 183 14.04 -21.87 -12.65
CA ALA A 183 14.69 -22.99 -13.34
C ALA A 183 15.19 -22.50 -14.71
N ALA A 184 16.44 -22.87 -15.06
CA ALA A 184 17.02 -22.62 -16.37
C ALA A 184 16.25 -23.32 -17.51
#